data_AF-A0A1I7TBH0-F1
#
_entry.id   AF-A0A1I7TBH0-F1
#
_cell.length_a   1.000
_cell.length_b   1.000
_cell.length_c   1.000
_cell.angle_alpha   90.00
_cell.angle_beta   90.00
_cell.angle_gamma   90.00
#
_symmetry.space_group_name_H-M   'P 1'
#
loop_
_entity.id
_entity.type
_entity.pdbx_description
1 polymer ?
#
loop_
_entity_poly.entity_id
_entity_poly.type
_entity_poly.pdbx_seq_one_letter_code
_entity_poly.pdbx_strand_id
1 'polypeptide(L)'
;MRESRTQFKLLNLPIIVIQKVLSSMTGDELFDFSLCSKRFTGINLEISKAGQLVSVEGRNGFDWVISKEIWTSGYSYMKINGKQMKMMMSSGIWREMSTNTPEIDIRILVDHLKEIFRIPTQHVFFKADGISNFMDYIPLFSQCQSMFMIARSVSKEALESFKAQITVADGFFINYNEINPKFFVEE
;
A
#
# COMPACT_ATOMS: atom_id res chain seq x y z
N MET A 1 -5.13 24.12 -28.06
CA MET A 1 -5.94 24.59 -26.91
C MET A 1 -6.01 23.47 -25.89
N ARG A 2 -5.48 23.66 -24.67
CA ARG A 2 -5.77 22.76 -23.54
C ARG A 2 -7.08 23.24 -22.92
N GLU A 3 -8.13 22.43 -23.00
CA GLU A 3 -9.36 22.70 -22.24
C GLU A 3 -9.01 22.68 -20.75
N SER A 4 -9.25 23.80 -20.05
CA SER A 4 -9.21 23.78 -18.60
C SER A 4 -10.41 22.95 -18.13
N ARG A 5 -10.18 21.71 -17.70
CA ARG A 5 -11.21 20.92 -17.02
C ARG A 5 -11.61 21.66 -15.75
N THR A 6 -12.76 22.31 -15.77
CA THR A 6 -13.39 22.85 -14.56
C THR A 6 -13.61 21.71 -13.58
N GLN A 7 -12.93 21.80 -12.43
CA GLN A 7 -12.99 20.77 -11.40
C GLN A 7 -14.39 20.80 -10.75
N PHE A 8 -15.16 19.73 -10.95
CA PHE A 8 -16.48 19.60 -10.32
C PHE A 8 -16.31 19.40 -8.81
N LYS A 9 -16.79 20.34 -8.01
CA LYS A 9 -16.70 20.30 -6.55
C LYS A 9 -17.86 19.47 -6.00
N LEU A 10 -17.74 18.14 -6.05
CA LEU A 10 -18.76 17.21 -5.56
C LEU A 10 -19.20 17.52 -4.11
N LEU A 11 -18.24 17.87 -3.25
CA LEU A 11 -18.49 18.20 -1.83
C LEU A 11 -19.21 19.55 -1.63
N ASN A 12 -19.37 20.35 -2.68
CA ASN A 12 -20.14 21.60 -2.62
C ASN A 12 -21.62 21.40 -2.98
N LEU A 13 -22.03 20.18 -3.34
CA LEU A 13 -23.44 19.88 -3.61
C LEU A 13 -24.26 19.86 -2.32
N PRO A 14 -25.58 20.08 -2.39
CA PRO A 14 -26.47 19.88 -1.25
C PRO A 14 -26.33 18.46 -0.69
N ILE A 15 -26.38 18.34 0.64
CA ILE A 15 -26.14 17.07 1.34
C ILE A 15 -27.05 15.93 0.84
N ILE A 16 -28.30 16.23 0.51
CA ILE A 16 -29.26 15.25 -0.01
C ILE A 16 -28.84 14.67 -1.36
N VAL A 17 -28.18 15.48 -2.20
CA VAL A 17 -27.65 15.04 -3.51
C VAL A 17 -26.44 14.15 -3.29
N ILE A 18 -25.53 14.53 -2.38
CA ILE A 18 -24.37 13.71 -2.01
C ILE A 18 -24.85 12.36 -1.46
N GLN A 19 -25.81 12.36 -0.52
CA GLN A 19 -26.39 11.14 0.03
C GLN A 19 -27.00 10.24 -1.04
N LYS A 20 -27.73 10.81 -1.99
CA LYS A 20 -28.31 10.05 -3.10
C LYS A 20 -27.24 9.40 -3.97
N VAL A 21 -26.17 10.14 -4.29
CA VAL A 21 -25.02 9.60 -5.05
C VAL A 21 -24.34 8.47 -4.27
N LEU A 22 -24.02 8.69 -3.00
CA LEU A 22 -23.38 7.67 -2.15
C LEU A 22 -24.27 6.43 -2.00
N SER A 23 -25.59 6.59 -1.85
CA SER A 23 -26.53 5.46 -1.75
C SER A 23 -26.65 4.63 -3.03
N SER A 24 -26.19 5.16 -4.17
CA SER A 24 -26.19 4.46 -5.46
C SER A 24 -24.86 3.76 -5.78
N MET A 25 -23.82 4.00 -4.97
CA MET A 25 -22.52 3.37 -5.10
C MET A 25 -22.52 1.97 -4.48
N THR A 26 -21.76 1.07 -5.09
CA THR A 26 -21.41 -0.23 -4.53
C THR A 26 -20.49 -0.08 -3.31
N GLY A 27 -20.32 -1.16 -2.55
CA GLY A 27 -19.41 -1.16 -1.39
C GLY A 27 -17.97 -0.78 -1.77
N ASP A 28 -17.49 -1.25 -2.92
CA ASP A 28 -16.16 -0.96 -3.43
C ASP A 28 -16.01 0.51 -3.84
N GLU A 29 -17.02 1.09 -4.49
CA GLU A 29 -17.02 2.51 -4.86
C GLU A 29 -17.08 3.43 -3.63
N LEU A 30 -17.87 3.07 -2.62
CA LEU A 30 -17.91 3.79 -1.34
C LEU A 30 -16.57 3.73 -0.62
N PHE A 31 -15.89 2.60 -0.73
CA PHE A 31 -14.57 2.39 -0.18
C PHE A 31 -13.53 3.30 -0.86
N ASP A 32 -13.43 3.27 -2.19
CA ASP A 32 -12.53 4.16 -2.95
C ASP A 32 -12.84 5.63 -2.68
N PHE A 33 -14.13 5.97 -2.59
CA PHE A 33 -14.55 7.31 -2.22
C PHE A 33 -14.06 7.71 -0.82
N SER A 34 -14.06 6.78 0.14
CA SER A 34 -13.55 7.04 1.48
C SER A 34 -12.05 7.36 1.47
N LEU A 35 -11.26 6.65 0.65
CA LEU A 35 -9.81 6.85 0.50
C LEU A 35 -9.45 8.22 -0.09
N CYS A 36 -10.38 8.88 -0.78
CA CYS A 36 -10.21 10.26 -1.24
C CYS A 36 -10.18 11.29 -0.09
N SER A 37 -10.44 10.87 1.15
CA SER A 37 -10.38 11.75 2.31
C SER A 37 -8.93 12.09 2.68
N LYS A 38 -8.66 13.35 3.02
CA LYS A 38 -7.38 13.81 3.60
C LYS A 38 -7.06 13.18 4.98
N ARG A 39 -7.89 12.26 5.45
CA ARG A 39 -7.72 11.56 6.73
C ARG A 39 -6.71 10.41 6.64
N PHE A 40 -6.36 9.99 5.43
CA PHE A 40 -5.35 8.97 5.22
C PHE A 40 -3.99 9.62 4.98
N THR A 41 -2.98 9.16 5.72
CA THR A 41 -1.67 9.83 5.80
C THR A 41 -0.55 9.01 5.18
N GLY A 42 -0.69 7.69 5.12
CA GLY A 42 0.34 6.83 4.57
C GLY A 42 -0.07 5.41 4.31
N ILE A 43 0.76 4.73 3.54
CA ILE A 43 0.72 3.29 3.29
C ILE A 43 1.82 2.65 4.12
N ASN A 44 1.45 1.65 4.93
CA ASN A 44 2.38 0.75 5.58
C ASN A 44 2.44 -0.58 4.82
N LEU A 45 3.65 -1.12 4.69
CA LEU A 45 3.90 -2.36 4.00
C LEU A 45 4.59 -3.33 4.95
N GLU A 46 4.05 -4.52 5.08
CA GLU A 46 4.74 -5.66 5.68
C GLU A 46 4.88 -6.76 4.63
N ILE A 47 6.11 -7.15 4.33
CA ILE A 47 6.42 -8.16 3.31
C ILE A 47 7.33 -9.20 3.95
N SER A 48 6.91 -10.45 3.89
CA SER A 48 7.69 -11.59 4.33
C SER A 48 7.42 -12.82 3.48
N LYS A 49 8.20 -13.88 3.69
CA LYS A 49 7.90 -15.19 3.09
C LYS A 49 6.54 -15.75 3.53
N ALA A 50 6.09 -15.42 4.75
CA ALA A 50 4.85 -15.95 5.33
C ALA A 50 3.60 -15.27 4.77
N GLY A 51 3.72 -14.06 4.23
CA GLY A 51 2.62 -13.30 3.67
C GLY A 51 2.98 -11.83 3.48
N GLN A 52 2.04 -11.11 2.90
CA GLN A 52 2.15 -9.68 2.67
C GLN A 52 0.91 -8.95 3.22
N LEU A 53 1.15 -7.77 3.78
CA LEU A 53 0.14 -6.88 4.30
C LEU A 53 0.38 -5.47 3.73
N VAL A 54 -0.70 -4.85 3.26
CA VAL A 54 -0.75 -3.43 2.94
C VAL A 54 -1.75 -2.80 3.89
N SER A 55 -1.34 -1.77 4.61
CA SER A 55 -2.24 -1.00 5.48
C SER A 55 -2.24 0.45 5.03
N VAL A 56 -3.38 1.11 5.09
CA VAL A 56 -3.48 2.56 4.91
C VAL A 56 -3.81 3.19 6.26
N GLU A 57 -2.91 4.03 6.76
CA GLU A 57 -3.06 4.74 8.02
C GLU A 57 -4.09 5.87 7.90
N GLY A 58 -5.00 5.94 8.87
CA GLY A 58 -5.97 7.01 9.05
C GLY A 58 -6.84 6.77 10.27
N ARG A 59 -7.81 7.66 10.53
CA ARG A 59 -8.72 7.55 11.70
C ARG A 59 -9.43 6.19 11.77
N ASN A 60 -9.74 5.61 10.62
CA ASN A 60 -10.30 4.27 10.45
C ASN A 60 -9.47 3.56 9.39
N GLY A 61 -8.27 3.09 9.74
CA GLY A 61 -7.33 2.45 8.82
C GLY A 61 -7.94 1.26 8.07
N PHE A 62 -7.28 0.87 6.99
CA PHE A 62 -7.70 -0.24 6.14
C PHE A 62 -6.55 -1.18 5.87
N ASP A 63 -6.82 -2.48 5.91
CA ASP A 63 -5.81 -3.53 5.80
C ASP A 63 -6.16 -4.50 4.67
N TRP A 64 -5.16 -4.83 3.86
CA TRP A 64 -5.20 -5.88 2.86
C TRP A 64 -4.16 -6.94 3.16
N VAL A 65 -4.61 -8.13 3.48
CA VAL A 65 -3.76 -9.30 3.69
C VAL A 65 -3.77 -10.12 2.41
N ILE A 66 -2.59 -10.50 1.93
CA ILE A 66 -2.46 -11.40 0.80
C ILE A 66 -2.42 -12.84 1.30
N SER A 67 -3.41 -13.61 0.87
CA SER A 67 -3.56 -15.04 1.15
C SER A 67 -3.32 -15.86 -0.11
N LYS A 68 -2.71 -17.04 0.07
CA LYS A 68 -2.58 -18.06 -0.99
C LYS A 68 -3.71 -19.09 -0.94
N GLU A 69 -4.68 -18.90 -0.05
CA GLU A 69 -5.81 -19.80 0.07
C GLU A 69 -6.71 -19.74 -1.16
N ILE A 70 -7.24 -20.90 -1.55
CA ILE A 70 -8.18 -21.02 -2.67
C ILE A 70 -9.59 -20.98 -2.09
N TRP A 71 -10.30 -19.87 -2.27
CA TRP A 71 -11.69 -19.76 -1.83
C TRP A 71 -12.66 -20.27 -2.90
N THR A 72 -13.69 -21.00 -2.49
CA THR A 72 -14.74 -21.48 -3.41
C THR A 72 -16.06 -20.70 -3.28
N SER A 73 -16.25 -19.98 -2.18
CA SER A 73 -17.41 -19.14 -1.91
C SER A 73 -17.04 -17.97 -0.98
N GLY A 74 -17.97 -17.03 -0.75
CA GLY A 74 -17.79 -15.94 0.21
C GLY A 74 -16.86 -14.80 -0.23
N TYR A 75 -16.46 -14.78 -1.50
CA TYR A 75 -15.61 -13.74 -2.07
C TYR A 75 -16.39 -12.88 -3.08
N SER A 76 -15.83 -11.71 -3.37
CA SER A 76 -16.24 -10.80 -4.43
C SER A 76 -15.04 -10.48 -5.33
N TYR A 77 -15.31 -9.94 -6.51
CA TYR A 77 -14.25 -9.39 -7.36
C TYR A 77 -14.25 -7.88 -7.25
N MET A 78 -13.12 -7.32 -6.81
CA MET A 78 -12.87 -5.88 -6.90
C MET A 78 -11.97 -5.61 -8.10
N LYS A 79 -12.23 -4.51 -8.80
CA LYS A 79 -11.41 -4.10 -9.94
C LYS A 79 -10.44 -3.01 -9.51
N ILE A 80 -9.16 -3.36 -9.36
CA ILE A 80 -8.09 -2.41 -8.99
C ILE A 80 -7.18 -2.22 -10.20
N ASN A 81 -7.02 -0.97 -10.64
CA ASN A 81 -6.24 -0.59 -11.83
C ASN A 81 -6.53 -1.47 -13.08
N GLY A 82 -7.80 -1.80 -13.30
CA GLY A 82 -8.21 -2.65 -14.43
C GLY A 82 -8.16 -4.16 -14.17
N LYS A 83 -7.39 -4.63 -13.19
CA LYS A 83 -7.28 -6.05 -12.82
C LYS A 83 -8.43 -6.45 -11.87
N GLN A 84 -9.08 -7.57 -12.15
CA GLN A 84 -10.01 -8.17 -11.21
C GLN A 84 -9.24 -8.95 -10.16
N MET A 85 -9.42 -8.57 -8.90
CA MET A 85 -8.80 -9.19 -7.74
C MET A 85 -9.87 -9.89 -6.91
N LYS A 86 -9.59 -11.13 -6.54
CA LYS A 86 -10.48 -11.93 -5.72
C LYS A 86 -10.32 -11.54 -4.26
N MET A 87 -11.39 -11.04 -3.65
CA MET A 87 -11.33 -10.45 -2.32
C MET A 87 -12.45 -10.90 -1.40
N MET A 88 -12.10 -11.17 -0.15
CA MET A 88 -13.05 -11.41 0.93
C MET A 88 -12.97 -10.25 1.93
N MET A 89 -14.12 -9.75 2.36
CA MET A 89 -14.18 -8.83 3.49
C MET A 89 -14.35 -9.65 4.76
N SER A 90 -13.31 -9.73 5.59
CA SER A 90 -13.38 -10.40 6.89
C SER A 90 -13.97 -9.48 7.98
N SER A 91 -13.81 -8.17 7.82
CA SER A 91 -14.50 -7.15 8.62
C SER A 91 -14.61 -5.81 7.86
N GLY A 92 -15.15 -4.76 8.48
CA GLY A 92 -15.25 -3.44 7.85
C GLY A 92 -13.91 -2.84 7.42
N ILE A 93 -12.81 -3.21 8.10
CA ILE A 93 -11.47 -2.65 7.85
C ILE A 93 -10.50 -3.67 7.23
N TRP A 94 -10.71 -4.98 7.45
CA TRP A 94 -9.84 -6.05 6.96
C TRP A 94 -10.35 -6.66 5.67
N ARG A 95 -9.46 -6.73 4.68
CA ARG A 95 -9.66 -7.36 3.38
C ARG A 95 -8.61 -8.44 3.18
N GLU A 96 -9.03 -9.56 2.66
CA GLU A 96 -8.13 -10.62 2.26
C GLU A 96 -8.16 -10.75 0.73
N MET A 97 -6.99 -10.84 0.12
CA MET A 97 -6.83 -11.06 -1.32
C MET A 97 -6.28 -12.45 -1.57
N SER A 98 -7.01 -13.27 -2.34
CA SER A 98 -6.55 -14.60 -2.75
C SER A 98 -5.83 -14.48 -4.09
N THR A 99 -4.52 -14.75 -4.12
CA THR A 99 -3.74 -14.69 -5.35
C THR A 99 -2.55 -15.65 -5.38
N ASN A 100 -2.21 -16.09 -6.60
CA ASN A 100 -0.99 -16.84 -6.91
C ASN A 100 0.17 -15.92 -7.33
N THR A 101 -0.07 -14.63 -7.52
CA THR A 101 0.93 -13.62 -7.95
C THR A 101 1.00 -12.45 -6.95
N PRO A 102 1.35 -12.72 -5.68
CA PRO A 102 1.29 -11.74 -4.60
C PRO A 102 2.14 -10.49 -4.88
N GLU A 103 3.33 -10.66 -5.47
CA GLU A 103 4.24 -9.55 -5.83
C GLU A 103 3.67 -8.61 -6.90
N ILE A 104 2.88 -9.14 -7.84
CA ILE A 104 2.23 -8.34 -8.89
C ILE A 104 1.00 -7.63 -8.32
N ASP A 105 0.20 -8.34 -7.53
CA ASP A 105 -1.06 -7.80 -7.00
C ASP A 105 -0.83 -6.75 -5.93
N ILE A 106 0.15 -6.94 -5.04
CA ILE A 106 0.53 -5.90 -4.09
C ILE A 106 1.00 -4.64 -4.80
N ARG A 107 1.72 -4.79 -5.91
CA ARG A 107 2.18 -3.66 -6.71
C ARG A 107 1.02 -2.88 -7.30
N ILE A 108 0.09 -3.59 -7.92
CA ILE A 108 -1.09 -2.95 -8.51
C ILE A 108 -1.89 -2.21 -7.43
N LEU A 109 -2.04 -2.78 -6.24
CA LEU A 109 -2.71 -2.13 -5.11
C LEU A 109 -1.95 -0.87 -4.65
N VAL A 110 -0.64 -0.97 -4.38
CA VAL A 110 0.16 0.16 -3.91
C VAL A 110 0.23 1.27 -4.95
N ASP A 111 0.40 0.94 -6.23
CA ASP A 111 0.42 1.91 -7.33
C ASP A 111 -0.94 2.61 -7.43
N HIS A 112 -2.05 1.87 -7.31
CA HIS A 112 -3.39 2.46 -7.28
C HIS A 112 -3.57 3.44 -6.11
N LEU A 113 -3.11 3.07 -4.90
CA LEU A 113 -3.18 3.92 -3.72
C LEU A 113 -2.37 5.22 -3.89
N LYS A 114 -1.18 5.13 -4.49
CA LYS A 114 -0.31 6.28 -4.77
C LYS A 114 -0.82 7.16 -5.90
N GLU A 115 -1.27 6.58 -7.00
CA GLU A 115 -1.63 7.32 -8.21
C GLU A 115 -3.00 7.99 -8.10
N ILE A 116 -3.98 7.28 -7.56
CA ILE A 116 -5.37 7.75 -7.48
C ILE A 116 -5.59 8.57 -6.22
N PHE A 117 -5.21 8.02 -5.06
CA PHE A 117 -5.49 8.66 -3.76
C PHE A 117 -4.35 9.54 -3.25
N ARG A 118 -3.18 9.52 -3.92
CA ARG A 118 -2.00 10.33 -3.54
C ARG A 118 -1.51 10.04 -2.13
N ILE A 119 -1.70 8.81 -1.66
CA ILE A 119 -1.25 8.36 -0.34
C ILE A 119 0.19 7.86 -0.47
N PRO A 120 1.18 8.46 0.23
CA PRO A 120 2.58 8.05 0.13
C PRO A 120 2.87 6.78 0.94
N THR A 121 3.95 6.06 0.62
CA THR A 121 4.46 4.98 1.49
C THR A 121 5.18 5.58 2.70
N GLN A 122 4.76 5.23 3.91
CA GLN A 122 5.36 5.70 5.16
C GLN A 122 6.28 4.65 5.75
N HIS A 123 5.71 3.56 6.27
CA HIS A 123 6.47 2.57 7.02
C HIS A 123 6.59 1.24 6.26
N VAL A 124 7.81 0.70 6.20
CA VAL A 124 8.08 -0.56 5.51
C VAL A 124 8.77 -1.53 6.47
N PHE A 125 8.13 -2.67 6.71
CA PHE A 125 8.72 -3.82 7.38
C PHE A 125 8.98 -4.92 6.36
N PHE A 126 10.25 -5.18 6.06
CA PHE A 126 10.62 -6.10 4.99
C PHE A 126 11.53 -7.24 5.48
N LYS A 127 10.96 -8.44 5.59
CA LYS A 127 11.70 -9.66 5.91
C LYS A 127 12.10 -10.37 4.62
N ALA A 128 13.25 -9.99 4.08
CA ALA A 128 13.82 -10.53 2.85
C ALA A 128 14.33 -11.98 3.01
N ASP A 129 14.62 -12.41 4.25
CA ASP A 129 15.08 -13.77 4.53
C ASP A 129 14.12 -14.84 3.99
N GLY A 130 14.62 -15.67 3.08
CA GLY A 130 13.86 -16.74 2.44
C GLY A 130 12.99 -16.31 1.25
N ILE A 131 13.10 -15.06 0.78
CA ILE A 131 12.48 -14.56 -0.46
C ILE A 131 13.58 -14.47 -1.54
N SER A 132 13.58 -15.38 -2.50
CA SER A 132 14.63 -15.44 -3.53
C SER A 132 14.64 -14.21 -4.44
N ASN A 133 13.47 -13.63 -4.70
CA ASN A 133 13.28 -12.49 -5.59
C ASN A 133 12.95 -11.20 -4.84
N PHE A 134 13.55 -11.00 -3.66
CA PHE A 134 13.24 -9.87 -2.77
C PHE A 134 13.46 -8.50 -3.44
N MET A 135 14.38 -8.38 -4.40
CA MET A 135 14.63 -7.15 -5.14
C MET A 135 13.42 -6.68 -5.98
N ASP A 136 12.54 -7.60 -6.40
CA ASP A 136 11.35 -7.28 -7.20
C ASP A 136 10.33 -6.42 -6.43
N TYR A 137 10.45 -6.37 -5.10
CA TYR A 137 9.58 -5.58 -4.23
C TYR A 137 10.03 -4.11 -4.11
N ILE A 138 11.26 -3.76 -4.50
CA ILE A 138 11.80 -2.39 -4.39
C ILE A 138 10.86 -1.32 -5.00
N PRO A 139 10.25 -1.50 -6.19
CA PRO A 139 9.37 -0.50 -6.76
C PRO A 139 8.19 -0.10 -5.88
N LEU A 140 7.76 -0.97 -4.95
CA LEU A 140 6.67 -0.69 -4.02
C LEU A 140 7.02 0.40 -3.01
N PHE A 141 8.30 0.51 -2.65
CA PHE A 141 8.79 1.33 -1.54
C PHE A 141 10.16 1.96 -1.83
N SER A 142 10.44 2.25 -3.09
CA SER A 142 11.69 2.93 -3.50
C SER A 142 11.88 4.26 -2.76
N GLN A 143 10.79 4.88 -2.30
CA GLN A 143 10.79 5.99 -1.36
C GLN A 143 9.82 5.67 -0.22
N CYS A 144 10.29 5.82 1.02
CA CYS A 144 9.46 5.70 2.21
C CYS A 144 9.98 6.59 3.35
N GLN A 145 9.14 6.79 4.37
CA GLN A 145 9.52 7.56 5.54
C GLN A 145 10.48 6.76 6.43
N SER A 146 10.15 5.50 6.75
CA SER A 146 11.02 4.63 7.52
C SER A 146 10.98 3.20 7.01
N MET A 147 12.11 2.50 7.16
CA MET A 147 12.24 1.10 6.77
C MET A 147 12.95 0.29 7.85
N PHE A 148 12.38 -0.87 8.16
CA PHE A 148 13.03 -1.92 8.93
C PHE A 148 13.12 -3.18 8.07
N MET A 149 14.34 -3.66 7.83
CA MET A 149 14.60 -4.84 7.03
C MET A 149 15.25 -5.96 7.87
N ILE A 150 14.75 -7.18 7.72
CA ILE A 150 15.42 -8.40 8.20
C ILE A 150 15.99 -9.13 6.98
N ALA A 151 17.31 -9.23 6.93
CA ALA A 151 18.07 -9.73 5.80
C ALA A 151 19.36 -10.40 6.28
N ARG A 152 19.25 -11.41 7.14
CA ARG A 152 20.38 -12.14 7.72
C ARG A 152 21.01 -13.12 6.73
N SER A 153 20.23 -13.66 5.80
CA SER A 153 20.69 -14.60 4.77
C SER A 153 21.03 -13.94 3.43
N VAL A 154 20.81 -12.64 3.29
CA VAL A 154 21.09 -11.90 2.05
C VAL A 154 22.59 -11.58 1.96
N SER A 155 23.18 -11.72 0.76
CA SER A 155 24.60 -11.41 0.55
C SER A 155 24.88 -9.92 0.72
N LYS A 156 26.13 -9.58 1.10
CA LYS A 156 26.55 -8.17 1.25
C LYS A 156 26.37 -7.39 -0.06
N GLU A 157 26.75 -7.97 -1.19
CA GLU A 157 26.61 -7.36 -2.52
C GLU A 157 25.15 -7.04 -2.85
N ALA A 158 24.23 -7.96 -2.57
CA ALA A 158 22.81 -7.74 -2.78
C ALA A 158 22.23 -6.68 -1.83
N LEU A 159 22.72 -6.60 -0.58
CA LEU A 159 22.35 -5.53 0.34
C LEU A 159 22.84 -4.15 -0.11
N GLU A 160 24.06 -4.05 -0.63
CA GLU A 160 24.56 -2.77 -1.19
C GLU A 160 23.72 -2.34 -2.40
N SER A 161 23.41 -3.29 -3.30
CA SER A 161 22.52 -3.03 -4.44
C SER A 161 21.12 -2.59 -4.01
N PHE A 162 20.57 -3.21 -2.97
CA PHE A 162 19.28 -2.83 -2.38
C PHE A 162 19.32 -1.40 -1.84
N LYS A 163 20.31 -1.06 -1.01
CA LYS A 163 20.46 0.27 -0.41
C LYS A 163 20.59 1.36 -1.46
N ALA A 164 21.29 1.10 -2.57
CA ALA A 164 21.46 2.07 -3.66
C ALA A 164 20.17 2.44 -4.40
N GLN A 165 19.12 1.63 -4.28
CA GLN A 165 17.86 1.79 -5.03
C GLN A 165 16.71 2.35 -4.19
N ILE A 166 16.93 2.58 -2.89
CA ILE A 166 15.90 3.06 -1.97
C ILE A 166 16.32 4.38 -1.32
N THR A 167 15.34 5.23 -1.07
CA THR A 167 15.49 6.47 -0.31
C THR A 167 14.59 6.39 0.91
N VAL A 168 15.19 6.52 2.09
CA VAL A 168 14.49 6.47 3.38
C VAL A 168 14.73 7.78 4.11
N ALA A 169 13.65 8.49 4.46
CA ALA A 169 13.74 9.86 4.98
C ALA A 169 14.16 9.94 6.46
N ASP A 170 13.64 9.03 7.29
CA ASP A 170 13.85 9.02 8.73
C ASP A 170 14.67 7.80 9.16
N GLY A 171 14.04 6.77 9.70
CA GLY A 171 14.71 5.61 10.28
C GLY A 171 14.91 4.50 9.25
N PHE A 172 16.17 4.15 8.98
CA PHE A 172 16.50 2.99 8.14
C PHE A 172 17.34 1.98 8.92
N PHE A 173 16.76 0.80 9.16
CA PHE A 173 17.39 -0.28 9.92
C PHE A 173 17.51 -1.55 9.09
N ILE A 174 18.67 -2.20 9.13
CA ILE A 174 18.87 -3.55 8.60
C ILE A 174 19.42 -4.44 9.71
N ASN A 175 18.72 -5.54 10.00
CA ASN A 175 19.10 -6.49 11.06
C ASN A 175 19.33 -5.79 12.41
N TYR A 176 18.45 -4.84 12.76
CA TYR A 176 18.53 -4.00 13.97
C TYR A 176 19.69 -3.00 14.02
N ASN A 177 20.47 -2.86 12.95
CA ASN A 177 21.51 -1.84 12.84
C ASN A 177 20.98 -0.64 12.05
N GLU A 178 21.18 0.56 12.57
CA GLU A 178 20.84 1.81 11.88
C GLU A 178 21.81 2.05 10.72
N ILE A 179 21.26 2.32 9.54
CA ILE A 179 22.00 2.52 8.28
C ILE A 179 22.11 4.00 7.94
N ASN A 180 21.09 4.79 8.29
CA ASN A 180 21.09 6.23 8.08
C ASN A 180 20.86 6.92 9.43
N PRO A 181 21.91 7.07 10.26
CA PRO A 181 21.78 7.86 11.48
C PRO A 181 21.41 9.28 11.09
N LYS A 182 20.33 9.82 11.67
CA LYS A 182 20.01 11.25 11.50
C LYS A 182 21.24 12.04 11.95
N PHE A 183 21.97 12.64 11.00
CA PHE A 183 22.91 13.69 11.32
C PHE A 183 22.07 14.85 11.86
N PHE A 184 21.96 14.96 13.18
CA PHE A 184 21.59 16.21 13.82
C PHE A 184 22.68 17.21 13.41
N VAL A 185 22.37 18.04 12.41
CA VAL A 185 23.10 19.28 12.23
C VAL A 185 22.55 20.18 13.33
N GLU A 186 23.31 20.30 14.42
CA GLU A 186 23.08 21.36 15.39
C GLU A 186 23.24 22.70 14.64
N GLU A 187 22.16 23.48 14.57
CA GLU A 187 22.21 24.91 14.23
C GLU A 187 22.75 25.73 15.41
#